data_AF-A0A7W1LD14-F1
#
_entry.id   AF-A0A7W1LD14-F1
#
_cell.length_a   1.000
_cell.length_b   1.000
_cell.length_c   1.000
_cell.angle_alpha   90.00
_cell.angle_beta   90.00
_cell.angle_gamma   90.00
#
_symmetry.space_group_name_H-M   'P 1'
#
loop_
_entity.id
_entity.type
_entity.pdbx_description
1 polymer ?
#
loop_
_entity_poly.entity_id
_entity_poly.type
_entity_poly.pdbx_seq_one_letter_code
_entity_poly.pdbx_strand_id
1 'polypeptide(L)' 'IKGFDQNLIQSVSVNDLKRPAPRPVSSKLACLFGEKFGLSPLRNWEKALEEYLK' A
#
# COMPACT_ATOMS: atom_id res chain seq x y z
N ILE A 1 15.80 -3.07 2.01
CA ILE A 1 15.53 -1.71 2.53
C ILE A 1 16.18 -1.54 3.92
N LYS A 2 17.49 -1.30 4.00
CA LYS A 2 18.20 -0.97 5.26
C LYS A 2 19.29 0.03 4.89
N GLY A 3 19.14 1.29 5.30
CA GLY A 3 20.04 2.39 4.90
C GLY A 3 19.36 3.74 4.67
N PHE A 4 18.03 3.83 4.81
CA PHE A 4 17.32 5.12 4.77
C PHE A 4 17.29 5.74 6.16
N ASP A 5 17.55 7.05 6.23
CA ASP A 5 17.42 7.84 7.46
C ASP A 5 15.95 7.82 7.91
N GLN A 6 15.70 7.21 9.08
CA GLN A 6 14.35 7.09 9.62
C GLN A 6 13.75 8.43 10.05
N ASN A 7 14.58 9.48 10.18
CA ASN A 7 14.12 10.82 10.52
C ASN A 7 13.50 11.57 9.32
N LEU A 8 13.59 11.02 8.10
CA LEU A 8 12.97 11.62 6.90
C LEU A 8 11.47 11.38 6.81
N ILE A 9 10.91 10.46 7.59
CA ILE A 9 9.48 10.10 7.53
C ILE A 9 8.79 10.62 8.79
N GLN A 10 7.78 11.48 8.59
CA GLN A 10 6.95 12.00 9.67
C GLN A 10 5.51 11.48 9.55
N SER A 11 4.92 11.10 10.68
CA SER A 11 3.49 10.80 10.75
C SER A 11 2.68 12.11 10.77
N VAL A 12 1.64 12.18 9.95
CA VAL A 12 0.75 13.36 9.83
C VAL A 12 -0.71 12.91 9.82
N SER A 13 -1.63 13.79 10.20
CA SER A 13 -3.05 13.50 10.16
C SER A 13 -3.65 13.81 8.78
N VAL A 14 -4.82 13.22 8.49
CA VAL A 14 -5.57 13.52 7.26
C VAL A 14 -5.97 15.00 7.20
N ASN A 15 -6.26 15.62 8.35
CA ASN A 15 -6.69 17.01 8.44
C ASN A 15 -5.59 18.00 8.05
N ASP A 16 -4.32 17.62 8.24
CA ASP A 16 -3.16 18.46 7.90
C ASP A 16 -2.98 18.63 6.39
N LEU A 17 -3.55 17.70 5.59
CA LEU A 17 -3.27 17.57 4.16
C LEU A 17 -4.20 18.40 3.26
N LYS A 18 -5.17 19.13 3.85
CA LYS A 18 -6.09 20.09 3.18
C LYS A 18 -6.59 19.61 1.80
N ARG A 19 -6.96 18.33 1.69
CA ARG A 19 -7.33 17.72 0.40
C ARG A 19 -8.78 18.08 0.03
N PRO A 20 -9.05 18.48 -1.22
CA PRO A 20 -10.40 18.86 -1.63
C PRO A 20 -11.36 17.67 -1.77
N ALA A 21 -10.83 16.49 -2.11
CA ALA A 21 -11.63 15.28 -2.25
C ALA A 21 -11.59 14.43 -0.97
N PRO A 22 -12.75 13.91 -0.50
CA PRO A 22 -12.78 13.02 0.65
C PRO A 22 -12.01 11.73 0.36
N ARG A 23 -11.34 11.21 1.38
CA ARG A 23 -10.62 9.93 1.33
C ARG A 23 -11.23 8.98 2.37
N PRO A 24 -11.57 7.74 2.00
CA PRO A 24 -12.01 6.76 2.98
C PRO A 24 -10.88 6.46 3.97
N VAL A 25 -11.24 6.14 5.22
CA VAL A 25 -10.28 5.77 6.26
C VAL A 25 -9.52 4.49 5.87
N SER A 26 -10.17 3.57 5.18
CA SER A 26 -9.57 2.37 4.62
C SER A 26 -10.16 2.08 3.25
N SER A 27 -9.30 1.76 2.30
CA SER A 27 -9.67 1.25 0.97
C SER A 27 -9.06 -0.14 0.72
N LYS A 28 -8.81 -0.91 1.78
CA LYS A 28 -8.30 -2.29 1.67
C LYS A 28 -9.36 -3.18 1.01
N LEU A 29 -8.95 -3.93 0.00
CA LEU A 29 -9.82 -4.85 -0.76
C LEU A 29 -9.25 -6.26 -0.76
N ALA A 30 -10.14 -7.24 -0.90
CA ALA A 30 -9.79 -8.64 -1.14
C ALA A 30 -10.25 -9.06 -2.54
N CYS A 31 -9.44 -9.86 -3.24
CA CYS A 31 -9.82 -10.42 -4.54
C CYS A 31 -10.55 -11.76 -4.35
N LEU A 32 -11.89 -11.73 -4.40
CA LEU A 32 -12.72 -12.89 -4.07
C LEU A 32 -12.79 -13.95 -5.19
N PHE A 33 -12.47 -13.56 -6.42
CA PHE A 33 -12.71 -14.38 -7.60
C PHE A 33 -11.47 -14.68 -8.44
N GLY A 34 -10.32 -14.04 -8.19
CA GLY A 34 -9.11 -14.24 -9.00
C GLY A 34 -8.71 -15.72 -9.06
N GLU A 35 -8.53 -16.33 -7.89
CA GLU A 35 -8.19 -17.75 -7.78
C GLU A 35 -9.29 -18.67 -8.32
N LYS A 36 -10.57 -18.28 -8.19
CA LYS A 36 -11.70 -19.04 -8.75
C LYS A 36 -11.69 -19.08 -10.28
N PHE A 37 -11.09 -18.08 -10.93
CA PHE A 37 -10.88 -18.04 -12.37
C PHE A 37 -9.52 -18.63 -12.79
N GLY A 38 -8.82 -19.30 -11.89
CA GLY A 38 -7.53 -19.94 -12.18
C GLY A 38 -6.33 -18.99 -12.20
N LEU A 39 -6.49 -17.75 -11.70
CA LEU A 39 -5.36 -16.83 -11.54
C LEU A 39 -4.58 -17.19 -10.27
N SER A 40 -3.27 -16.96 -10.29
CA SER A 40 -2.44 -17.07 -9.09
C SER A 40 -2.90 -16.10 -8.00
N PRO A 41 -2.73 -16.45 -6.71
CA PRO A 41 -3.02 -15.55 -5.60
C PRO A 41 -2.29 -14.21 -5.73
N LEU A 42 -2.92 -13.13 -5.25
CA LEU A 42 -2.26 -11.83 -5.19
C LEU A 42 -1.02 -11.92 -4.29
N ARG A 43 0.11 -11.38 -4.78
CA ARG A 43 1.37 -11.36 -4.03
C ARG A 43 1.24 -10.49 -2.78
N ASN A 44 1.99 -10.85 -1.74
CA ASN A 44 2.23 -9.96 -0.61
C ASN A 44 2.89 -8.66 -1.11
N TRP A 45 2.37 -7.51 -0.67
CA TRP A 45 2.77 -6.21 -1.21
C TRP A 45 4.22 -5.84 -0.91
N GLU A 46 4.76 -6.23 0.27
CA GLU A 46 6.15 -5.93 0.66
C GLU A 46 7.12 -6.67 -0.25
N LYS A 47 6.87 -7.96 -0.49
CA LYS A 47 7.68 -8.78 -1.40
C LYS A 47 7.64 -8.26 -2.83
N ALA A 48 6.44 -7.94 -3.33
CA ALA A 48 6.29 -7.41 -4.69
C ALA A 48 6.97 -6.04 -4.85
N LEU A 49 6.92 -5.17 -3.82
CA LEU A 49 7.61 -3.89 -3.83
C LEU A 49 9.13 -4.06 -3.75
N GLU A 50 9.62 -4.99 -2.93
CA GLU A 50 11.05 -5.31 -2.85
C GLU A 50 11.59 -5.83 -4.20
N GLU A 51 10.85 -6.69 -4.89
CA GLU A 51 11.20 -7.13 -6.25
C GLU A 51 11.22 -5.98 -7.26
N TYR A 52 10.27 -5.04 -7.16
CA TYR A 52 10.17 -3.90 -8.08
C TYR A 52 11.32 -2.89 -7.91
N LEU A 53 11.83 -2.72 -6.70
CA LEU A 53 12.91 -1.76 -6.39
C LEU A 53 14.32 -2.29 -6.67
N LYS A 54 14.45 -3.55 -7.10
CA LYS A 54 15.73 -4.13 -7.57
C LYS A 54 16.02 -3.68 -8.99
#